data_AF-A0A959YXI8-F1
#
_entry.id   AF-A0A959YXI8-F1
#
_cell.length_a   1.000
_cell.length_b   1.000
_cell.length_c   1.000
_cell.angle_alpha   90.00
_cell.angle_beta   90.00
_cell.angle_gamma   90.00
#
_symmetry.space_group_name_H-M   'P 1'
#
loop_
_entity.id
_entity.type
_entity.pdbx_description
1 polymer ?
#
loop_
_entity_poly.entity_id
_entity_poly.type
_entity_poly.pdbx_seq_one_letter_code
_entity_poly.pdbx_strand_id
1 'polypeptide(L)'
;MTQEALQRAERFARSLVDSSLDMIIAVDQEGVITEFNPAAVLRFGWEAGEVVGRHSSMLYAERRAYDRVQRELDGHGAFAGEIENIDRDGNVFTVFLAASR
;
A
#
# COMPACT_ATOMS: atom_id res chain seq x y z
N MET A 1 15.80 23.00 -15.57
CA MET A 1 15.34 22.64 -14.21
C MET A 1 16.56 22.21 -13.41
N THR A 2 16.80 22.76 -12.21
CA THR A 2 18.00 22.49 -11.40
C THR A 2 17.81 21.24 -10.53
N GLN A 3 18.90 20.49 -10.28
CA GLN A 3 18.90 19.28 -9.45
C GLN A 3 18.31 19.52 -8.03
N GLU A 4 18.51 20.72 -7.49
CA GLU A 4 17.95 21.14 -6.20
C GLU A 4 16.42 21.22 -6.19
N ALA A 5 15.82 21.68 -7.30
CA ALA A 5 14.37 21.78 -7.41
C ALA A 5 13.73 20.38 -7.44
N LEU A 6 14.37 19.43 -8.12
CA LEU A 6 13.96 18.02 -8.14
C LEU A 6 14.01 17.41 -6.74
N GLN A 7 15.16 17.50 -6.06
CA GLN A 7 15.30 16.97 -4.70
C GLN A 7 14.33 17.62 -3.70
N ARG A 8 14.03 18.90 -3.85
CA ARG A 8 13.06 19.60 -2.99
C ARG A 8 11.64 19.09 -3.22
N ALA A 9 11.27 18.86 -4.48
CA ALA A 9 9.97 18.28 -4.83
C ALA A 9 9.85 16.84 -4.30
N GLU A 10 10.88 16.02 -4.46
CA GLU A 10 10.91 14.65 -3.93
C GLU A 10 10.76 14.62 -2.41
N ARG A 11 11.53 15.44 -1.68
CA ARG A 11 11.41 15.52 -0.22
C ARG A 11 10.01 15.98 0.20
N PHE A 12 9.45 16.96 -0.48
CA PHE A 12 8.11 17.45 -0.17
C PHE A 12 7.05 16.36 -0.40
N ALA A 13 7.11 15.66 -1.54
CA ALA A 13 6.21 14.55 -1.83
C ALA A 13 6.33 13.44 -0.78
N ARG A 14 7.57 13.08 -0.38
CA ARG A 14 7.82 12.08 0.67
C ARG A 14 7.23 12.50 2.02
N SER A 15 7.45 13.76 2.43
CA SER A 15 6.86 14.29 3.66
C SER A 15 5.34 14.21 3.68
N LEU A 16 4.66 14.44 2.54
CA LEU A 16 3.20 14.33 2.46
C LEU A 16 2.74 12.89 2.71
N VAL A 17 3.36 11.92 2.04
CA VAL A 17 3.05 10.49 2.22
C VAL A 17 3.32 10.02 3.65
N ASP A 18 4.45 10.43 4.22
CA ASP A 18 4.87 10.04 5.56
C ASP A 18 3.99 10.65 6.66
N SER A 19 3.44 11.84 6.42
CA SER A 19 2.54 12.53 7.36
C SER A 19 1.07 12.14 7.22
N SER A 20 0.72 11.36 6.18
CA SER A 20 -0.65 10.90 5.96
C SER A 20 -1.12 10.01 7.10
N LEU A 21 -2.36 10.22 7.55
CA LEU A 21 -3.03 9.33 8.51
C LEU A 21 -3.64 8.10 7.84
N ASP A 22 -3.90 8.20 6.53
CA ASP A 22 -4.32 7.05 5.74
C ASP A 22 -3.13 6.16 5.44
N MET A 23 -3.37 4.84 5.47
CA MET A 23 -2.38 3.86 5.04
C MET A 23 -2.14 4.03 3.54
N ILE A 24 -0.88 4.23 3.18
CA ILE A 24 -0.44 4.34 1.79
C ILE A 24 0.57 3.24 1.54
N ILE A 25 0.26 2.42 0.54
CA ILE A 25 1.07 1.28 0.10
C ILE A 25 1.20 1.39 -1.41
N ALA A 26 2.43 1.38 -1.91
CA ALA A 26 2.70 1.28 -3.34
C ALA A 26 3.24 -0.11 -3.67
N VAL A 27 2.89 -0.61 -4.85
CA VAL A 27 3.38 -1.88 -5.38
C VAL A 27 3.89 -1.67 -6.81
N ASP A 28 4.80 -2.53 -7.25
CA ASP A 28 5.17 -2.63 -8.67
C ASP A 28 4.15 -3.47 -9.47
N GLN A 29 4.45 -3.71 -10.75
CA GLN A 29 3.55 -4.43 -11.67
C GLN A 29 3.37 -5.90 -11.28
N GLU A 30 4.33 -6.46 -10.54
CA GLU A 30 4.34 -7.80 -10.01
C GLU A 30 3.68 -7.88 -8.62
N GLY A 31 3.15 -6.77 -8.11
CA GLY A 31 2.47 -6.69 -6.82
C GLY A 31 3.42 -6.67 -5.62
N VAL A 32 4.72 -6.43 -5.84
CA VAL A 32 5.74 -6.33 -4.79
C VAL A 32 5.69 -4.94 -4.17
N ILE A 33 5.65 -4.89 -2.84
CA ILE A 33 5.58 -3.64 -2.08
C ILE A 33 6.86 -2.83 -2.30
N THR A 34 6.70 -1.58 -2.74
CA THR A 34 7.78 -0.63 -2.95
C THR A 34 7.77 0.50 -1.92
N GLU A 35 6.60 0.83 -1.38
CA GLU A 35 6.44 1.84 -0.33
C GLU A 35 5.41 1.40 0.71
N PHE A 36 5.67 1.77 1.96
CA PHE A 36 4.83 1.44 3.10
C PHE A 36 4.92 2.58 4.13
N ASN A 37 3.92 3.47 4.15
CA ASN A 37 4.00 4.68 4.96
C ASN A 37 3.84 4.39 6.47
N PRO A 38 4.15 5.35 7.36
CA PRO A 38 4.05 5.15 8.81
C PRO A 38 2.64 4.76 9.29
N ALA A 39 1.58 5.26 8.67
CA ALA A 39 0.21 4.84 9.00
C ALA A 39 -0.01 3.34 8.72
N ALA A 40 0.51 2.83 7.60
CA ALA A 40 0.48 1.40 7.29
C ALA A 40 1.30 0.58 8.29
N VAL A 41 2.49 1.05 8.69
CA VAL A 41 3.31 0.42 9.76
C VAL A 41 2.51 0.29 11.04
N LEU A 42 1.91 1.39 11.50
CA LEU A 42 1.13 1.43 12.73
C LEU A 42 -0.08 0.48 12.69
N ARG A 43 -0.78 0.41 11.56
CA ARG A 43 -1.98 -0.42 11.46
C ARG A 43 -1.68 -1.90 11.24
N PHE A 44 -0.72 -2.23 10.39
CA PHE A 44 -0.40 -3.62 10.05
C PHE A 44 0.64 -4.25 10.99
N GLY A 45 1.35 -3.47 11.79
CA GLY A 45 2.37 -3.96 12.73
C GLY A 45 3.66 -4.46 12.08
N TRP A 46 3.85 -4.20 10.79
CA TRP A 46 5.07 -4.51 10.05
C TRP A 46 5.92 -3.27 9.87
N GLU A 47 7.22 -3.36 10.12
CA GLU A 47 8.15 -2.30 9.75
C GLU A 47 8.32 -2.26 8.23
N ALA A 48 8.50 -1.07 7.65
CA ALA A 48 8.65 -0.91 6.20
C ALA A 48 9.79 -1.78 5.64
N GLY A 49 10.91 -1.88 6.37
CA GLY A 49 12.06 -2.71 5.97
C GLY A 49 11.79 -4.22 5.97
N GLU A 50 10.70 -4.68 6.57
CA GLU A 50 10.31 -6.09 6.61
C GLU A 50 9.33 -6.47 5.50
N VAL A 51 8.64 -5.49 4.91
CA VAL A 51 7.59 -5.71 3.90
C VAL A 51 7.97 -5.21 2.52
N VAL A 52 8.81 -4.18 2.40
CA VAL A 52 9.32 -3.75 1.08
C VAL A 52 10.09 -4.89 0.44
N GLY A 53 9.80 -5.17 -0.83
CA GLY A 53 10.32 -6.33 -1.56
C GLY A 53 9.51 -7.62 -1.36
N ARG A 54 8.43 -7.61 -0.57
CA ARG A 54 7.50 -8.74 -0.43
C ARG A 54 6.22 -8.51 -1.23
N HIS A 55 5.56 -9.60 -1.60
CA HIS A 55 4.32 -9.54 -2.36
C HIS A 55 3.13 -9.10 -1.49
N SER A 56 2.37 -8.11 -1.95
CA SER A 56 1.28 -7.45 -1.21
C SER A 56 0.13 -8.36 -0.82
N SER A 57 -0.02 -9.54 -1.44
CA SER A 57 -1.03 -10.53 -1.05
C SER A 57 -0.93 -10.96 0.42
N MET A 58 0.24 -10.81 1.06
CA MET A 58 0.41 -11.11 2.49
C MET A 58 -0.44 -10.23 3.42
N LEU A 59 -0.88 -9.07 2.94
CA LEU A 59 -1.69 -8.11 3.71
C LEU A 59 -3.18 -8.45 3.66
N TYR A 60 -3.60 -9.42 2.85
CA TYR A 60 -5.00 -9.80 2.70
C TYR A 60 -5.29 -11.01 3.58
N ALA A 61 -6.39 -10.95 4.34
CA ALA A 61 -6.81 -12.06 5.21
C ALA A 61 -7.11 -13.33 4.39
N GLU A 62 -7.65 -13.15 3.19
CA GLU A 62 -7.94 -14.25 2.28
C GLU A 62 -7.47 -13.97 0.86
N ARG A 63 -6.96 -15.01 0.20
CA ARG A 63 -6.50 -14.96 -1.19
C ARG A 63 -7.58 -14.45 -2.16
N ARG A 64 -8.84 -14.82 -1.94
CA ARG A 64 -9.98 -14.38 -2.77
C ARG A 64 -10.17 -12.85 -2.77
N ALA A 65 -9.84 -12.17 -1.66
CA ALA A 65 -9.95 -10.72 -1.57
C ALA A 65 -8.89 -10.05 -2.45
N TYR A 66 -7.64 -10.54 -2.38
CA TYR A 66 -6.56 -10.09 -3.26
C TYR A 66 -6.91 -10.32 -4.74
N ASP A 67 -7.35 -11.53 -5.10
CA ASP A 67 -7.70 -11.87 -6.49
C ASP A 67 -8.89 -11.05 -7.02
N ARG A 68 -9.81 -10.61 -6.15
CA ARG A 68 -10.87 -9.67 -6.52
C ARG A 68 -10.30 -8.30 -6.86
N VAL A 69 -9.46 -7.74 -6.00
CA VAL A 69 -8.83 -6.42 -6.22
C VAL A 69 -8.02 -6.43 -7.51
N GLN A 70 -7.18 -7.45 -7.73
CA GLN A 70 -6.39 -7.56 -8.96
C GLN A 70 -7.26 -7.63 -10.21
N ARG A 71 -8.33 -8.44 -10.22
CA ARG A 71 -9.25 -8.50 -11.36
C ARG A 71 -9.91 -7.16 -11.68
N GLU A 72 -10.28 -6.37 -10.67
CA GLU A 72 -10.88 -5.05 -10.88
C GLU A 72 -9.83 -4.04 -11.38
N LEU A 73 -8.60 -4.08 -10.86
CA LEU A 73 -7.48 -3.28 -11.37
C LEU A 73 -7.13 -3.64 -12.83
N ASP A 74 -7.12 -4.92 -13.18
CA ASP A 74 -6.84 -5.40 -14.53
C ASP A 74 -7.94 -5.04 -15.53
N GLY A 75 -9.20 -5.08 -15.09
CA GLY A 75 -10.35 -4.80 -15.94
C GLY A 75 -10.70 -3.32 -16.09
N HIS A 76 -10.55 -2.53 -15.02
CA HIS A 76 -11.04 -1.15 -14.96
C HIS A 76 -9.95 -0.11 -14.60
N GLY A 77 -8.74 -0.55 -14.25
CA GLY A 77 -7.65 0.34 -13.84
C GLY A 77 -7.77 0.88 -12.40
N ALA A 78 -8.86 0.56 -11.70
CA ALA A 78 -9.11 1.00 -10.34
C ALA A 78 -10.00 0.02 -9.56
N PHE A 79 -9.86 0.05 -8.23
CA PHE A 79 -10.68 -0.65 -7.27
C PHE A 79 -11.05 0.32 -6.13
N ALA A 80 -12.29 0.26 -5.67
CA ALA A 80 -12.72 0.95 -4.46
C ALA A 80 -13.76 0.10 -3.72
N GLY A 81 -13.47 -0.29 -2.49
CA GLY A 81 -14.42 -1.06 -1.69
C GLY A 81 -13.83 -1.63 -0.42
N GLU A 82 -14.70 -2.21 0.39
CA GLU A 82 -14.29 -2.87 1.63
C GLU A 82 -13.59 -4.20 1.34
N ILE A 83 -12.49 -4.43 2.05
CA ILE A 83 -11.73 -5.69 2.06
C ILE A 83 -11.33 -6.05 3.49
N GLU A 84 -11.04 -7.33 3.69
CA GLU A 84 -10.44 -7.82 4.93
C GLU A 84 -8.93 -7.97 4.76
N ASN A 85 -8.20 -7.20 5.55
CA ASN A 85 -6.75 -7.29 5.68
C ASN A 85 -6.36 -8.07 6.95
N ILE A 86 -5.11 -8.50 7.01
CA ILE A 86 -4.53 -9.20 8.16
C ILE A 86 -3.23 -8.49 8.57
N ASP A 87 -3.09 -8.24 9.87
CA ASP A 87 -1.88 -7.66 10.44
C ASP A 87 -0.83 -8.74 10.77
N ARG A 88 0.32 -8.31 11.28
CA ARG A 88 1.44 -9.19 11.66
C ARG A 88 1.07 -10.26 12.68
N ASP A 89 0.16 -9.94 13.60
CA ASP A 89 -0.25 -10.82 14.69
C ASP A 89 -1.40 -11.74 14.28
N GLY A 90 -1.88 -11.61 13.03
CA GLY A 90 -2.96 -12.40 12.48
C GLY A 90 -4.35 -11.83 12.77
N ASN A 91 -4.46 -10.60 13.29
CA ASN A 91 -5.76 -9.98 13.49
C ASN A 91 -6.31 -9.52 12.15
N VAL A 92 -7.54 -9.94 11.87
CA VAL A 92 -8.27 -9.52 10.68
C VAL A 92 -8.97 -8.19 10.95
N PHE A 93 -8.92 -7.31 9.97
CA PHE A 93 -9.59 -6.03 10.04
C PHE A 93 -10.12 -5.56 8.69
N THR A 94 -11.26 -4.90 8.75
CA THR A 94 -11.89 -4.35 7.56
C THR A 94 -11.35 -2.96 7.27
N VAL A 95 -11.04 -2.71 6.00
CA VAL A 95 -10.66 -1.38 5.51
C VAL A 95 -11.44 -1.08 4.25
N PHE A 96 -11.67 0.20 4.00
CA PHE A 96 -12.02 0.67 2.67
C PHE A 96 -10.73 0.85 1.88
N LEU A 97 -10.46 -0.05 0.93
CA LEU A 97 -9.32 0.05 0.03
C LEU A 97 -9.72 0.82 -1.22
N ALA A 98 -8.95 1.87 -1.54
CA ALA A 98 -8.93 2.48 -2.86
C ALA A 98 -7.57 2.22 -3.49
N ALA A 99 -7.56 1.66 -4.70
CA ALA A 99 -6.34 1.36 -5.45
C ALA A 99 -6.53 1.72 -6.92
N SER A 100 -5.46 2.15 -7.56
CA SER A 100 -5.39 2.40 -9.00
C SER A 100 -4.10 1.85 -9.55
N ARG A 101 -4.12 1.49 -10.83
CA ARG A 101 -2.94 1.05 -11.57
C ARG A 101 -2.08 2.24 -12.01
#